data_AF-A0A2G5QJE1-F1
#
_entry.id   AF-A0A2G5QJE1-F1
#
_cell.length_a   1.000
_cell.length_b   1.000
_cell.length_c   1.000
_cell.angle_alpha   90.00
_cell.angle_beta   90.00
_cell.angle_gamma   90.00
#
_symmetry.space_group_name_H-M   'P 1'
#
loop_
_entity.id
_entity.type
_entity.pdbx_description
1 polymer ?
#
loop_
_entity_poly.entity_id
_entity_poly.type
_entity_poly.pdbx_seq_one_letter_code
_entity_poly.pdbx_strand_id
1 'polypeptide(L)'
;MRVPTSSAVLFAALVVGFAVLAATPALACSARAMAGETVSGPVLEVPAAGVICVALGPKPSDWVLVRLDGGASIDRKILMAAAFSRRVDCVMSAEDRGRCSLDGADVVTLAQTPTVQQAAISWR
;
A
#
# COMPACT_ATOMS: atom_id res chain seq x y z
N MET A 1 -55.67 -0.92 54.28
CA MET A 1 -55.22 0.49 54.35
C MET A 1 -54.25 0.75 53.21
N ARG A 2 -54.48 1.83 52.45
CA ARG A 2 -53.57 2.60 51.58
C ARG A 2 -52.78 1.87 50.47
N VAL A 3 -53.19 2.13 49.23
CA VAL A 3 -52.32 2.21 48.04
C VAL A 3 -51.44 3.47 48.18
N PRO A 4 -50.17 3.47 47.73
CA PRO A 4 -49.83 4.39 46.63
C PRO A 4 -48.72 3.91 45.66
N THR A 5 -49.00 4.12 44.37
CA THR A 5 -48.15 4.73 43.30
C THR A 5 -46.62 4.59 43.30
N SER A 6 -46.07 4.17 42.16
CA SER A 6 -44.88 4.76 41.45
C SER A 6 -44.40 3.79 40.37
N SER A 7 -43.81 4.12 39.24
CA SER A 7 -43.62 5.34 38.44
C SER A 7 -42.99 4.80 37.16
N ALA A 8 -43.58 5.05 35.98
CA ALA A 8 -43.01 4.61 34.72
C ALA A 8 -41.76 5.45 34.40
N VAL A 9 -40.59 4.81 34.31
CA VAL A 9 -39.36 5.45 33.85
C VAL A 9 -39.19 5.14 32.37
N LEU A 10 -39.52 6.12 31.53
CA LEU A 10 -39.17 6.15 30.11
C LEU A 10 -37.66 6.40 29.98
N PHE A 11 -36.89 5.38 29.63
CA PHE A 11 -35.50 5.56 29.20
C PHE A 11 -35.48 5.94 27.72
N ALA A 12 -35.22 7.22 27.46
CA ALA A 12 -34.90 7.73 26.14
C ALA A 12 -33.51 7.22 25.72
N ALA A 13 -33.47 6.31 24.73
CA ALA A 13 -32.23 5.81 24.16
C ALA A 13 -31.59 6.87 23.26
N LEU A 14 -30.55 7.52 23.77
CA LEU A 14 -29.66 8.39 23.01
C LEU A 14 -28.79 7.52 22.09
N VAL A 15 -29.16 7.45 20.81
CA VAL A 15 -28.34 6.85 19.75
C VAL A 15 -27.19 7.81 19.45
N VAL A 16 -26.04 7.60 20.09
CA VAL A 16 -24.80 8.29 19.75
C VAL A 16 -24.29 7.72 18.42
N GLY A 17 -24.57 8.43 17.32
CA GLY A 17 -24.02 8.13 16.01
C GLY A 17 -22.52 8.42 15.99
N PHE A 18 -21.70 7.37 16.11
CA PHE A 18 -20.28 7.47 15.83
C PHE A 18 -20.08 7.57 14.31
N ALA A 19 -19.80 8.79 13.83
CA ALA A 19 -19.25 8.98 12.49
C ALA A 19 -17.83 8.41 12.48
N VAL A 20 -17.67 7.19 11.94
CA VAL A 20 -16.36 6.63 11.64
C VAL A 20 -15.81 7.41 10.45
N LEU A 21 -14.96 8.40 10.71
CA LEU A 21 -14.11 8.95 9.65
C LEU A 21 -13.20 7.81 9.17
N ALA A 22 -13.48 7.30 7.97
CA ALA A 22 -12.56 6.43 7.28
C ALA A 22 -11.27 7.23 7.04
N ALA A 23 -10.26 7.00 7.86
CA ALA A 23 -8.91 7.46 7.58
C ALA A 23 -8.47 6.77 6.29
N THR A 24 -8.54 7.49 5.17
CA THR A 24 -7.83 7.07 3.97
C THR A 24 -6.36 6.97 4.36
N PRO A 25 -5.72 5.79 4.23
CA PRO A 25 -4.30 5.67 4.56
C PRO A 25 -3.59 6.73 3.71
N ALA A 26 -2.96 7.70 4.40
CA ALA A 26 -2.19 8.73 3.73
C ALA A 26 -1.19 7.99 2.83
N LEU A 27 -1.32 8.19 1.52
CA LEU A 27 -0.44 7.58 0.53
C LEU A 27 0.99 7.92 0.96
N ALA A 28 1.73 6.94 1.44
CA ALA A 28 3.08 7.12 1.98
C ALA A 28 4.09 7.57 0.90
N CYS A 29 3.63 7.84 -0.31
CA CYS A 29 4.44 8.05 -1.50
C CYS A 29 3.71 9.12 -2.33
N SER A 30 4.23 10.34 -2.29
CA SER A 30 3.63 11.49 -2.96
C SER A 30 4.58 12.22 -3.90
N ALA A 31 5.85 11.81 -3.95
CA ALA A 31 6.77 12.32 -4.95
C ALA A 31 6.33 11.86 -6.35
N ARG A 32 6.59 12.70 -7.34
CA ARG A 32 6.34 12.40 -8.75
C ARG A 32 7.65 12.26 -9.50
N ALA A 33 7.65 11.35 -10.45
CA ALA A 33 8.67 11.24 -11.46
C ALA A 33 8.06 11.52 -12.84
N MET A 34 8.87 12.04 -13.75
CA MET A 34 8.45 12.35 -15.11
C MET A 34 8.47 11.10 -15.99
N ALA A 35 7.61 11.05 -17.01
CA ALA A 35 7.69 9.99 -18.00
C ALA A 35 9.06 10.01 -18.71
N GLY A 36 9.68 8.84 -18.87
CA GLY A 36 11.04 8.68 -19.38
C GLY A 36 12.14 8.86 -18.34
N GLU A 37 11.83 9.31 -17.12
CA GLU A 37 12.79 9.41 -16.02
C GLU A 37 13.15 8.02 -15.48
N THR A 38 14.39 7.85 -15.04
CA THR A 38 14.83 6.67 -14.29
C THR A 38 14.89 6.99 -12.80
N VAL A 39 14.10 6.27 -12.01
CA VAL A 39 13.99 6.39 -10.55
C VAL A 39 14.73 5.22 -9.92
N SER A 40 15.76 5.51 -9.11
CA SER A 40 16.62 4.49 -8.50
C SER A 40 16.65 4.63 -6.98
N GLY A 41 16.25 3.59 -6.25
CA GLY A 41 16.17 3.64 -4.79
C GLY A 41 15.69 2.35 -4.14
N PRO A 42 15.78 2.22 -2.81
CA PRO A 42 15.18 1.11 -2.10
C PRO A 42 13.65 1.20 -2.12
N VAL A 43 12.98 0.06 -2.24
CA VAL A 43 11.53 -0.03 -2.03
C VAL A 43 11.26 -0.06 -0.54
N LEU A 44 10.62 0.99 -0.02
CA LEU A 44 10.33 1.12 1.41
C LEU A 44 8.86 0.89 1.77
N GLU A 45 7.98 0.80 0.78
CA GLU A 45 6.55 0.54 0.97
C GLU A 45 5.97 -0.18 -0.26
N VAL A 46 5.00 -1.06 -0.05
CA VAL A 46 4.21 -1.70 -1.11
C VAL A 46 2.74 -1.55 -0.73
N PRO A 47 2.08 -0.45 -1.15
CA PRO A 47 0.76 -0.10 -0.62
C PRO A 47 -0.37 -1.00 -1.14
N ALA A 48 -0.18 -1.61 -2.33
CA ALA A 48 -1.22 -2.41 -2.98
C ALA A 48 -0.62 -3.43 -3.97
N ALA A 49 -1.49 -4.28 -4.53
CA ALA A 49 -1.14 -5.15 -5.65
C ALA A 49 -0.59 -4.33 -6.83
N GLY A 50 0.51 -4.78 -7.42
CA GLY A 50 1.14 -4.10 -8.55
C GLY A 50 1.75 -2.72 -8.26
N VAL A 51 1.81 -2.27 -7.00
CA VAL A 51 2.28 -0.91 -6.65
C VAL A 51 3.42 -0.98 -5.64
N ILE A 52 4.50 -0.26 -5.93
CA ILE A 52 5.66 -0.12 -5.04
C ILE A 52 5.96 1.36 -4.82
N CYS A 53 6.69 1.67 -3.75
CA CYS A 53 7.22 3.00 -3.51
C CYS A 53 8.73 3.01 -3.40
N VAL A 54 9.37 3.76 -4.29
CA VAL A 54 10.83 3.88 -4.37
C VAL A 54 11.27 5.13 -3.65
N ALA A 55 12.10 4.97 -2.63
CA ALA A 55 12.56 6.09 -1.82
C ALA A 55 13.71 6.85 -2.48
N LEU A 56 13.52 8.15 -2.72
CA LEU A 56 14.59 9.07 -3.11
C LEU A 56 15.16 9.85 -1.93
N GLY A 57 14.48 9.79 -0.77
CA GLY A 57 14.85 10.46 0.45
C GLY A 57 14.31 9.74 1.70
N PRO A 58 14.68 10.23 2.89
CA PRO A 58 14.30 9.58 4.15
C PRO A 58 12.83 9.78 4.52
N LYS A 59 12.10 10.70 3.86
CA LYS A 59 10.70 11.02 4.19
C LYS A 59 9.76 10.37 3.18
N PRO A 60 8.57 9.89 3.61
CA PRO A 60 7.50 9.42 2.72
C PRO A 60 7.13 10.39 1.58
N SER A 61 7.23 11.70 1.82
CA SER A 61 7.00 12.74 0.79
C SER A 61 7.99 12.69 -0.37
N ASP A 62 9.14 12.05 -0.18
CA ASP A 62 10.23 11.94 -1.13
C ASP A 62 10.21 10.57 -1.85
N TRP A 63 9.16 9.77 -1.64
CA TRP A 63 9.03 8.44 -2.23
C TRP A 63 8.12 8.50 -3.46
N VAL A 64 8.61 7.94 -4.55
CA VAL A 64 7.90 7.90 -5.83
C VAL A 64 7.02 6.66 -5.86
N LEU A 65 5.73 6.86 -6.11
CA LEU A 65 4.80 5.76 -6.36
C LEU A 65 5.01 5.21 -7.76
N VAL A 66 5.16 3.90 -7.89
CA VAL A 66 5.32 3.22 -9.18
C VAL A 66 4.31 2.08 -9.31
N ARG A 67 3.45 2.18 -10.31
CA ARG A 67 2.54 1.12 -10.76
C ARG A 67 3.28 0.25 -11.77
N LEU A 68 3.57 -0.99 -11.41
CA LEU A 68 4.37 -1.88 -12.25
C LEU A 68 3.62 -2.23 -13.54
N ASP A 69 4.30 -2.05 -14.67
CA ASP A 69 3.76 -2.43 -15.98
C ASP A 69 3.56 -3.94 -16.07
N GLY A 70 2.30 -4.37 -16.26
CA GLY A 70 1.93 -5.79 -16.24
C GLY A 70 1.84 -6.40 -14.83
N GLY A 71 2.03 -5.60 -13.77
CA GLY A 71 2.03 -6.05 -12.39
C GLY A 71 0.69 -6.01 -11.66
N ALA A 72 -0.40 -5.59 -12.32
CA ALA A 72 -1.69 -5.35 -11.67
C ALA A 72 -2.29 -6.59 -10.95
N SER A 73 -1.97 -7.80 -11.42
CA SER A 73 -2.40 -9.07 -10.80
C SER A 73 -1.46 -9.59 -9.72
N ILE A 74 -0.30 -8.95 -9.50
CA ILE A 74 0.67 -9.40 -8.51
C ILE A 74 0.21 -8.95 -7.13
N ASP A 75 -0.08 -9.92 -6.27
CA ASP A 75 -0.47 -9.66 -4.89
C ASP A 75 0.59 -8.86 -4.12
N ARG A 76 0.12 -8.06 -3.16
CA ARG A 76 0.98 -7.22 -2.30
C ARG A 76 2.06 -8.04 -1.62
N LYS A 77 1.75 -9.22 -1.06
CA LYS A 77 2.72 -10.06 -0.33
C LYS A 77 3.82 -10.60 -1.23
N ILE A 78 3.47 -10.90 -2.49
CA ILE A 78 4.44 -11.32 -3.51
C ILE A 78 5.39 -10.17 -3.83
N LEU A 79 4.87 -8.96 -4.01
CA LEU A 79 5.73 -7.78 -4.21
C LEU A 79 6.60 -7.45 -2.99
N MET A 80 6.07 -7.64 -1.77
CA MET A 80 6.85 -7.48 -0.55
C MET A 80 8.03 -8.46 -0.56
N ALA A 81 7.78 -9.74 -0.85
CA ALA A 81 8.83 -10.75 -0.97
C ALA A 81 9.82 -10.46 -2.12
N ALA A 82 9.33 -9.93 -3.24
CA ALA A 82 10.15 -9.67 -4.41
C ALA A 82 11.11 -8.48 -4.24
N ALA A 83 10.62 -7.39 -3.65
CA ALA A 83 11.24 -6.08 -3.80
C ALA A 83 11.42 -5.28 -2.50
N PHE A 84 10.70 -5.58 -1.41
CA PHE A 84 10.79 -4.77 -0.20
C PHE A 84 12.21 -4.73 0.37
N SER A 85 12.65 -3.54 0.77
CA SER A 85 14.00 -3.24 1.26
C SER A 85 15.12 -3.46 0.22
N ARG A 86 14.77 -3.83 -1.02
CA ARG A 86 15.74 -4.01 -2.11
C ARG A 86 15.79 -2.75 -2.96
N ARG A 87 16.96 -2.47 -3.53
CA ARG A 87 17.16 -1.36 -4.46
C ARG A 87 16.66 -1.78 -5.85
N VAL A 88 15.85 -0.92 -6.45
CA VAL A 88 15.34 -1.10 -7.81
C VAL A 88 15.70 0.10 -8.69
N ASP A 89 15.76 -0.15 -9.98
CA ASP A 89 15.85 0.87 -11.03
C ASP A 89 14.57 0.81 -11.87
N CYS A 90 13.79 1.89 -11.83
CA CYS A 90 12.50 1.99 -12.49
C CYS A 90 12.56 3.01 -13.63
N VAL A 91 12.25 2.58 -14.84
CA VAL A 91 12.01 3.48 -15.98
C VAL A 91 10.54 3.85 -15.99
N MET A 92 10.26 5.14 -15.79
CA MET A 92 8.91 5.64 -15.66
C MET A 92 8.23 5.80 -17.03
N SER A 93 6.98 5.37 -17.07
CA SER A 93 6.01 5.56 -18.14
C SER A 93 5.03 6.67 -17.72
N ALA A 94 4.00 6.92 -18.53
CA ALA A 94 2.92 7.84 -18.14
C ALA A 94 2.14 7.33 -16.91
N GLU A 95 1.48 8.26 -16.19
CA GLU A 95 0.52 7.96 -15.11
C GLU A 95 1.09 7.16 -13.93
N ASP A 96 2.30 7.53 -13.48
CA ASP A 96 3.01 6.86 -12.37
C ASP A 96 3.27 5.36 -12.62
N ARG A 97 3.21 4.93 -13.88
CA ARG A 97 3.54 3.56 -14.28
C ARG A 97 5.03 3.42 -14.56
N GLY A 98 5.55 2.22 -14.51
CA GLY A 98 6.93 1.98 -14.93
C GLY A 98 7.33 0.52 -14.93
N ARG A 99 8.46 0.25 -15.59
CA ARG A 99 9.16 -1.04 -15.50
C ARG A 99 10.29 -0.92 -14.50
N CYS A 100 10.26 -1.76 -13.49
CA CYS A 100 11.31 -1.80 -12.47
C CYS A 100 12.15 -3.07 -12.62
N SER A 101 13.46 -2.90 -12.48
CA SER A 101 14.42 -3.99 -12.46
C SER A 101 15.18 -4.01 -11.14
N LEU A 102 15.65 -5.19 -10.78
CA LEU A 102 16.35 -5.47 -9.56
C LEU A 102 17.50 -6.43 -9.90
N ASP A 103 18.74 -5.98 -9.71
CA ASP A 103 19.94 -6.73 -10.10
C ASP A 103 19.89 -7.16 -11.58
N GLY A 104 19.30 -6.32 -12.44
CA GLY A 104 19.12 -6.57 -13.88
C GLY A 104 17.93 -7.46 -14.25
N ALA A 105 17.20 -8.01 -13.28
CA ALA A 105 15.99 -8.81 -13.53
C ALA A 105 14.72 -7.99 -13.33
N ASP A 106 13.75 -8.13 -14.24
CA ASP A 106 12.46 -7.45 -14.15
C ASP A 106 11.66 -7.90 -12.92
N VAL A 107 11.14 -6.94 -12.15
CA VAL A 107 10.44 -7.22 -10.87
C VAL A 107 9.17 -8.04 -11.08
N VAL A 108 8.42 -7.80 -12.17
CA VAL A 108 7.20 -8.55 -12.48
C VAL A 108 7.53 -10.01 -12.80
N THR A 109 8.62 -10.24 -13.52
CA THR A 109 9.13 -11.59 -13.83
C THR A 109 9.64 -12.29 -12.58
N LEU A 110 10.41 -11.60 -11.73
CA LEU A 110 10.88 -12.13 -10.45
C LEU A 110 9.72 -12.55 -9.54
N ALA A 111 8.66 -11.74 -9.47
CA ALA A 111 7.47 -12.02 -8.69
C ALA A 111 6.75 -13.31 -9.10
N GLN A 112 6.92 -13.77 -10.34
CA GLN A 112 6.32 -15.01 -10.84
C GLN A 112 7.16 -16.25 -10.50
N THR A 113 8.38 -16.08 -9.99
CA THR A 113 9.25 -17.22 -9.66
C THR A 113 8.71 -18.02 -8.47
N PRO A 114 8.85 -19.36 -8.47
CA PRO A 114 8.40 -20.20 -7.35
C PRO A 114 9.01 -19.78 -6.01
N THR A 115 10.28 -19.36 -6.02
CA THR A 115 11.00 -18.92 -4.82
C THR A 115 10.34 -17.69 -4.19
N VAL A 116 9.99 -16.67 -4.98
CA VAL A 116 9.33 -15.46 -4.46
C VAL A 116 7.90 -15.77 -4.03
N GLN A 117 7.17 -16.59 -4.79
CA GLN A 117 5.81 -17.03 -4.44
C GLN A 117 5.78 -17.78 -3.10
N GLN A 118 6.76 -18.66 -2.85
CA GLN A 118 6.91 -19.36 -1.57
C GLN A 118 7.29 -18.40 -0.44
N ALA A 119 8.23 -17.48 -0.69
CA ALA A 119 8.61 -16.46 0.29
C ALA A 119 7.43 -15.56 0.68
N ALA A 120 6.52 -15.26 -0.25
CA ALA A 120 5.31 -14.47 -0.03
C ALA A 120 4.42 -15.04 1.10
N ILE A 121 4.40 -16.36 1.29
CA ILE A 121 3.60 -17.02 2.34
C ILE A 121 4.07 -16.60 3.74
N SER A 122 5.36 -16.28 3.90
CA SER A 122 5.93 -15.86 5.19
C SER A 122 5.62 -14.39 5.55
N TRP A 123 5.10 -13.60 4.62
CA TRP A 123 4.74 -12.20 4.85
C TRP A 123 3.38 -12.11 5.55
N ARG A 124 3.38 -11.47 6.73
CA ARG A 124 2.20 -11.31 7.58
C ARG A 124 1.26 -10.25 7.01
#